data_AF-T1ASD1-F1
#
_entry.id   AF-T1ASD1-F1
#
_cell.length_a   1.000
_cell.length_b   1.000
_cell.length_c   1.000
_cell.angle_alpha   90.00
_cell.angle_beta   90.00
_cell.angle_gamma   90.00
#
_symmetry.space_group_name_H-M   'P 1'
#
loop_
_entity.id
_entity.type
_entity.pdbx_description
1 polymer ?
#
loop_
_entity_poly.entity_id
_entity_poly.type
_entity_poly.pdbx_seq_one_letter_code
_entity_poly.pdbx_strand_id
1 'polypeptide(L)'
;QSADPAMALELLIDGKTSRPGVCNAIETLLVDAAIAPRFLPQALAALAARGVELRGCARTRAWSDAVRPASDDDYAAEFLDLILAVRVVDGLDAALAHIAQYGSDHTEVIATGDAQAAERFVRGTRSAAVMVNASSRFNDGGELGLGA
;
A
#
# COMPACT_ATOMS: atom_id res chain seq x y z
N GLN A 1 5.78 3.58 10.82
CA GLN A 1 7.00 3.27 11.62
C GLN A 1 6.96 1.96 12.43
N SER A 2 5.86 1.62 13.13
CA SER A 2 5.81 0.51 14.12
C SER A 2 5.25 -0.81 13.56
N ALA A 3 5.11 -0.93 12.24
CA ALA A 3 4.58 -2.14 11.62
C ALA A 3 5.49 -3.35 11.88
N ASP A 4 4.90 -4.52 12.06
CA ASP A 4 5.63 -5.77 11.90
C ASP A 4 5.95 -5.97 10.40
N PRO A 5 7.24 -6.01 9.99
CA PRO A 5 7.61 -6.15 8.59
C PRO A 5 7.09 -7.44 7.94
N ALA A 6 6.99 -8.54 8.69
CA ALA A 6 6.55 -9.83 8.14
C ALA A 6 5.05 -9.78 7.79
N MET A 7 4.23 -9.36 8.75
CA MET A 7 2.80 -9.15 8.53
C MET A 7 2.54 -8.13 7.42
N ALA A 8 3.24 -6.99 7.43
CA ALA A 8 3.08 -5.97 6.38
C ALA A 8 3.42 -6.51 4.99
N LEU A 9 4.42 -7.39 4.88
CA LEU A 9 4.79 -8.03 3.62
C LEU A 9 3.71 -9.01 3.14
N GLU A 10 3.15 -9.82 4.04
CA GLU A 10 2.05 -10.73 3.72
C GLU A 10 0.83 -9.98 3.21
N LEU A 11 0.41 -8.92 3.91
CA LEU A 11 -0.72 -8.07 3.51
C LEU A 11 -0.49 -7.41 2.15
N LEU A 12 0.73 -6.92 1.90
CA LEU A 12 1.10 -6.30 0.62
C LEU A 12 1.04 -7.30 -0.54
N ILE A 13 1.59 -8.50 -0.34
CA ILE A 13 1.60 -9.55 -1.36
C ILE A 13 0.17 -9.99 -1.66
N ASP A 14 -0.64 -10.25 -0.63
CA ASP A 14 -2.04 -10.63 -0.82
C ASP A 14 -2.84 -9.52 -1.52
N GLY A 15 -2.69 -8.28 -1.08
CA GLY A 15 -3.41 -7.13 -1.64
C GLY A 15 -3.07 -6.83 -3.10
N LYS A 16 -1.82 -7.04 -3.56
CA LYS A 16 -1.43 -6.78 -4.96
C LYS A 16 -1.59 -8.01 -5.87
N THR A 17 -1.22 -9.20 -5.40
CA THR A 17 -0.92 -10.35 -6.28
C THR A 17 -1.99 -11.43 -6.32
N SER A 18 -2.95 -11.42 -5.39
CA SER A 18 -4.03 -12.43 -5.36
C SER A 18 -5.00 -12.30 -6.53
N ARG A 19 -5.51 -11.08 -6.79
CA ARG A 19 -6.36 -10.72 -7.93
C ARG A 19 -6.04 -9.28 -8.35
N PRO A 20 -5.05 -9.06 -9.24
CA PRO A 20 -4.62 -7.70 -9.60
C PRO A 20 -5.67 -6.92 -10.40
N GLY A 21 -6.57 -7.59 -11.12
CA GLY A 21 -7.55 -6.96 -12.02
C GLY A 21 -8.88 -6.55 -11.39
N VAL A 22 -8.93 -6.33 -10.07
CA VAL A 22 -10.16 -5.88 -9.39
C VAL A 22 -9.89 -4.64 -8.53
N CYS A 23 -10.94 -3.85 -8.27
CA CYS A 23 -10.84 -2.50 -7.69
C CYS A 23 -10.33 -2.41 -6.24
N ASN A 24 -10.23 -3.54 -5.52
CA ASN A 24 -9.65 -3.59 -4.18
C ASN A 24 -8.21 -4.15 -4.15
N ALA A 25 -7.58 -4.30 -5.31
CA ALA A 25 -6.14 -4.54 -5.38
C ALA A 25 -5.37 -3.30 -4.91
N ILE A 26 -4.22 -3.50 -4.28
CA ILE A 26 -3.35 -2.38 -3.87
C ILE A 26 -2.69 -1.79 -5.12
N GLU A 27 -2.79 -0.47 -5.32
CA GLU A 27 -2.17 0.24 -6.44
C GLU A 27 -1.00 1.13 -6.03
N THR A 28 -1.03 1.64 -4.79
CA THR A 28 0.05 2.43 -4.21
C THR A 28 0.46 1.89 -2.84
N LEU A 29 1.76 1.71 -2.64
CA LEU A 29 2.40 1.40 -1.36
C LEU A 29 3.10 2.65 -0.79
N LEU A 30 2.67 3.08 0.38
CA LEU A 30 3.33 4.14 1.16
C LEU A 30 4.15 3.52 2.28
N VAL A 31 5.45 3.83 2.32
CA VAL A 31 6.37 3.33 3.36
C VAL A 31 6.94 4.49 4.15
N ASP A 32 6.73 4.44 5.46
CA ASP A 32 7.33 5.39 6.39
C ASP A 32 8.87 5.32 6.34
N ALA A 33 9.50 6.48 6.23
CA ALA A 33 10.95 6.66 6.22
C ALA A 33 11.69 5.89 7.32
N ALA A 34 11.12 5.82 8.53
CA ALA A 34 11.75 5.19 9.69
C ALA A 34 11.83 3.65 9.57
N ILE A 35 10.89 3.03 8.85
CA ILE A 35 10.89 1.57 8.64
C ILE A 35 11.44 1.17 7.27
N ALA A 36 11.53 2.11 6.33
CA ALA A 36 12.00 1.87 4.96
C ALA A 36 13.29 1.02 4.88
N PRO A 37 14.37 1.26 5.66
CA PRO A 37 15.58 0.44 5.60
C PRO A 37 15.38 -1.03 5.96
N ARG A 38 14.39 -1.33 6.81
CA ARG A 38 14.09 -2.68 7.28
C ARG A 38 13.05 -3.38 6.40
N PHE A 39 12.22 -2.63 5.68
CA PHE A 39 11.06 -3.17 4.95
C PHE A 39 11.21 -3.12 3.42
N LEU A 40 11.71 -2.03 2.84
CA LEU A 40 11.72 -1.88 1.38
C LEU A 40 12.56 -2.92 0.64
N PRO A 41 13.80 -3.27 1.07
CA PRO A 41 14.59 -4.25 0.34
C PRO A 41 13.87 -5.60 0.18
N GLN A 42 13.25 -6.09 1.26
CA GLN A 42 12.51 -7.35 1.22
C GLN A 42 11.20 -7.24 0.42
N ALA A 43 10.46 -6.14 0.56
CA ALA A 43 9.20 -5.94 -0.14
C ALA A 43 9.39 -5.83 -1.66
N LEU A 44 10.36 -5.00 -2.10
CA LEU A 44 10.67 -4.82 -3.52
C LEU A 44 11.16 -6.14 -4.15
N ALA A 45 12.04 -6.88 -3.46
CA ALA A 45 12.49 -8.18 -3.94
C ALA A 45 11.35 -9.20 -4.05
N ALA A 46 10.47 -9.27 -3.04
CA ALA A 46 9.35 -10.22 -3.02
C ALA A 46 8.30 -9.93 -4.10
N LEU A 47 8.02 -8.65 -4.36
CA LEU A 47 7.11 -8.20 -5.41
C LEU A 47 7.71 -8.45 -6.81
N ALA A 48 8.98 -8.09 -7.01
CA ALA A 48 9.68 -8.33 -8.28
C ALA A 48 9.75 -9.83 -8.62
N ALA A 49 10.01 -10.69 -7.62
CA ALA A 49 10.00 -12.14 -7.80
C ALA A 49 8.63 -12.70 -8.24
N ARG A 50 7.55 -11.94 -8.02
CA ARG A 50 6.17 -12.26 -8.45
C ARG A 50 5.77 -11.58 -9.75
N GLY A 51 6.72 -10.92 -10.43
CA GLY A 51 6.48 -10.24 -11.71
C GLY A 51 5.81 -8.88 -11.58
N VAL A 52 5.77 -8.28 -10.38
CA VAL A 52 5.21 -6.94 -10.21
C VAL A 52 6.19 -5.90 -10.75
N GLU A 53 5.74 -5.09 -11.70
CA GLU A 53 6.43 -3.89 -12.14
C GLU A 53 6.36 -2.82 -11.05
N LEU A 54 7.53 -2.40 -10.56
CA LEU A 54 7.63 -1.42 -9.48
C LEU A 54 7.96 -0.04 -10.04
N ARG A 55 7.12 0.95 -9.73
CA ARG A 55 7.36 2.36 -10.03
C ARG A 55 7.53 3.10 -8.71
N GLY A 56 8.52 3.98 -8.58
CA GLY A 56 8.72 4.67 -7.30
C GLY A 56 9.50 5.96 -7.35
N CYS A 57 9.40 6.72 -6.26
CA CYS A 57 10.12 7.97 -6.09
C CYS A 57 11.63 7.73 -5.93
N ALA A 58 12.44 8.79 -5.97
CA ALA A 58 13.90 8.69 -5.83
C ALA A 58 14.34 7.94 -4.55
N ARG A 59 13.62 8.12 -3.43
CA ARG A 59 13.89 7.42 -2.17
C ARG A 59 13.60 5.92 -2.25
N THR A 60 12.59 5.51 -3.01
CA THR A 60 12.30 4.09 -3.26
C THR A 60 13.37 3.47 -4.18
N ARG A 61 13.72 4.19 -5.26
CA ARG A 61 14.70 3.73 -6.26
C ARG A 61 16.09 3.51 -5.70
N ALA A 62 16.46 4.23 -4.64
CA ALA A 62 17.72 4.02 -3.93
C ALA A 62 17.89 2.60 -3.35
N TRP A 63 16.81 1.81 -3.26
CA TRP A 63 16.84 0.44 -2.73
C TRP A 63 16.91 -0.65 -3.81
N SER A 64 16.65 -0.33 -5.07
CA SER A 64 16.70 -1.28 -6.18
C SER A 64 16.68 -0.58 -7.54
N ASP A 65 17.63 -0.91 -8.41
CA ASP A 65 17.71 -0.41 -9.78
C ASP A 65 16.55 -0.90 -10.68
N ALA A 66 15.85 -1.96 -10.26
CA ALA A 66 14.69 -2.48 -10.98
C ALA A 66 13.44 -1.58 -10.86
N VAL A 67 13.44 -0.62 -9.93
CA VAL A 67 12.32 0.29 -9.71
C VAL A 67 12.36 1.42 -10.75
N ARG A 68 11.33 1.47 -11.59
CA ARG A 68 11.13 2.54 -12.58
C ARG A 68 10.78 3.86 -11.86
N PRO A 69 11.09 5.03 -12.43
CA PRO A 69 10.62 6.29 -11.87
C PRO A 69 9.08 6.36 -11.92
N ALA A 70 8.46 6.74 -10.79
CA ALA A 70 7.05 7.09 -10.74
C ALA A 70 6.83 8.57 -11.06
N SER A 71 5.77 8.89 -11.81
CA SER A 71 5.21 10.23 -11.96
C SER A 71 4.04 10.45 -10.97
N ASP A 72 3.47 11.65 -10.97
CA ASP A 72 2.22 11.91 -10.22
C ASP A 72 1.02 11.15 -10.82
N ASP A 73 1.02 10.90 -12.13
CA ASP A 73 0.00 10.08 -12.78
C ASP A 73 0.03 8.63 -12.29
N ASP A 74 1.22 8.08 -12.00
CA ASP A 74 1.34 6.72 -11.43
C ASP A 74 0.72 6.62 -10.03
N TYR A 75 0.78 7.69 -9.23
CA TYR A 75 0.17 7.70 -7.90
C TYR A 75 -1.36 7.85 -7.96
N ALA A 76 -1.88 8.46 -9.02
CA ALA A 76 -3.32 8.59 -9.29
C ALA A 76 -3.92 7.39 -10.05
N ALA A 77 -3.09 6.45 -10.52
CA ALA A 77 -3.52 5.40 -11.43
C ALA A 77 -4.16 4.20 -10.70
N GLU A 78 -5.21 3.67 -11.31
CA GLU A 78 -5.71 2.31 -11.07
C GLU A 78 -5.16 1.41 -12.19
N PHE A 79 -4.14 0.60 -11.88
CA PHE A 79 -3.43 -0.17 -12.88
C PHE A 79 -4.19 -1.42 -13.32
N LEU A 80 -4.92 -2.06 -12.39
CA LEU A 80 -5.62 -3.34 -12.61
C LEU A 80 -4.71 -4.46 -13.17
N ASP A 81 -3.42 -4.38 -12.85
CA ASP A 81 -2.38 -5.28 -13.33
C ASP A 81 -1.31 -5.48 -12.24
N LEU A 82 -0.30 -6.31 -12.48
CA LEU A 82 0.88 -6.47 -11.64
C LEU A 82 1.83 -5.26 -11.79
N ILE A 83 1.30 -4.07 -11.50
CA ILE A 83 2.04 -2.81 -11.42
C ILE A 83 1.74 -2.22 -10.05
N LEU A 84 2.75 -1.65 -9.39
CA LEU A 84 2.61 -1.01 -8.08
C LEU A 84 3.46 0.27 -8.01
N ALA A 85 2.81 1.39 -7.67
CA ALA A 85 3.51 2.61 -7.31
C ALA A 85 3.97 2.55 -5.85
N VAL A 86 5.20 2.98 -5.56
CA VAL A 86 5.81 2.91 -4.23
C VAL A 86 6.44 4.24 -3.86
N ARG A 87 6.03 4.80 -2.71
CA ARG A 87 6.55 6.08 -2.21
C ARG A 87 7.01 5.97 -0.76
N VAL A 88 8.22 6.47 -0.51
CA VAL A 88 8.67 6.72 0.87
C VAL A 88 8.11 8.06 1.36
N VAL A 89 7.47 8.06 2.52
CA VAL A 89 6.82 9.22 3.14
C VAL A 89 7.36 9.47 4.54
N ASP A 90 7.32 10.71 5.01
CA ASP A 90 7.82 11.10 6.34
C ASP A 90 6.68 11.08 7.36
N GLY A 91 6.36 9.89 7.84
CA GLY A 91 5.36 9.65 8.89
C GLY A 91 3.91 9.60 8.40
N LEU A 92 3.00 9.47 9.37
CA LEU A 92 1.57 9.25 9.12
C LEU A 92 0.89 10.43 8.43
N ASP A 93 1.22 11.67 8.80
CA ASP A 93 0.58 12.84 8.23
C ASP A 93 0.90 13.00 6.74
N ALA A 94 2.14 12.68 6.32
CA ALA A 94 2.52 12.65 4.92
C ALA A 94 1.81 11.51 4.15
N ALA A 95 1.59 10.37 4.79
CA ALA A 95 0.81 9.27 4.21
C ALA A 95 -0.64 9.67 3.98
N LEU A 96 -1.29 10.27 4.98
CA LEU A 96 -2.66 10.77 4.89
C LEU A 96 -2.81 11.87 3.85
N ALA A 97 -1.85 12.79 3.76
CA ALA A 97 -1.85 13.82 2.71
C ALA A 97 -1.76 13.22 1.32
N HIS A 98 -0.96 12.17 1.13
CA HIS A 98 -0.87 11.46 -0.14
C HIS A 98 -2.20 10.77 -0.50
N ILE A 99 -2.80 10.05 0.44
CA ILE A 99 -4.10 9.39 0.24
C ILE A 99 -5.18 10.42 -0.08
N ALA A 100 -5.22 11.55 0.64
CA ALA A 100 -6.19 12.61 0.38
C ALA A 100 -6.02 13.26 -1.01
N GLN A 101 -4.83 13.21 -1.59
CA GLN A 101 -4.54 13.79 -2.90
C GLN A 101 -4.82 12.81 -4.05
N TYR A 102 -4.49 11.53 -3.88
CA TYR A 102 -4.47 10.55 -4.97
C TYR A 102 -5.42 9.36 -4.79
N GLY A 103 -5.95 9.16 -3.58
CA GLY A 103 -6.85 8.05 -3.28
C GLY A 103 -8.20 8.16 -4.00
N SER A 104 -8.84 7.02 -4.22
CA SER A 104 -10.15 6.91 -4.87
C SER A 104 -11.32 6.80 -3.88
N ASP A 105 -11.05 6.94 -2.58
CA ASP A 105 -12.00 6.71 -1.49
C ASP A 105 -12.61 5.29 -1.47
N HIS A 106 -11.96 4.29 -2.08
CA HIS A 106 -12.46 2.90 -2.12
C HIS A 106 -12.02 2.07 -0.91
N THR A 107 -10.73 1.75 -0.80
CA THR A 107 -10.18 0.92 0.28
C THR A 107 -8.79 1.37 0.65
N GLU A 108 -8.56 1.60 1.92
CA GLU A 108 -7.26 2.02 2.44
C GLU A 108 -6.84 1.15 3.61
N VAL A 109 -5.56 0.79 3.65
CA VAL A 109 -5.01 -0.15 4.63
C VAL A 109 -3.80 0.47 5.30
N ILE A 110 -3.75 0.38 6.63
CA ILE A 110 -2.54 0.66 7.40
C ILE A 110 -2.03 -0.61 8.10
N ALA A 111 -0.73 -0.88 7.94
CA ALA A 111 0.00 -1.83 8.78
C ALA A 111 0.72 -1.06 9.90
N THR A 112 0.37 -1.31 11.17
CA THR A 112 0.95 -0.61 12.32
C THR A 112 0.77 -1.40 13.63
N GLY A 113 1.78 -1.37 14.50
CA GLY A 113 1.68 -1.82 15.89
C GLY A 113 1.29 -0.70 16.87
N ASP A 114 1.15 0.53 16.38
CA ASP A 114 0.76 1.70 17.17
C ASP A 114 -0.75 1.96 17.05
N ALA A 115 -1.46 1.76 18.15
CA ALA A 115 -2.90 1.94 18.24
C ALA A 115 -3.34 3.40 18.00
N GLN A 116 -2.55 4.39 18.41
CA GLN A 116 -2.86 5.79 18.16
C GLN A 116 -2.70 6.13 16.69
N ALA A 117 -1.67 5.58 16.03
CA ALA A 117 -1.50 5.73 14.59
C ALA A 117 -2.66 5.07 13.81
N ALA A 118 -3.11 3.88 14.25
CA ALA A 118 -4.27 3.21 13.67
C ALA A 118 -5.54 4.05 13.77
N GLU A 119 -5.86 4.57 14.96
CA GLU A 119 -7.05 5.41 15.16
C GLU A 119 -6.99 6.69 14.31
N ARG A 120 -5.82 7.36 14.28
CA ARG A 120 -5.61 8.54 13.45
C ARG A 120 -5.79 8.25 11.97
N PHE A 121 -5.30 7.10 11.48
CA PHE A 121 -5.47 6.69 10.09
C PHE A 121 -6.94 6.46 9.75
N VAL A 122 -7.65 5.68 10.58
CA VAL A 122 -9.09 5.40 10.41
C VAL A 122 -9.91 6.70 10.39
N ARG A 123 -9.61 7.66 11.26
CA ARG A 123 -10.30 8.96 11.29
C ARG A 123 -9.88 9.93 10.19
N GLY A 124 -8.65 9.80 9.69
CA GLY A 124 -8.04 10.70 8.71
C GLY A 124 -8.38 10.35 7.26
N THR A 125 -8.86 9.14 7.01
CA THR A 125 -9.14 8.61 5.68
C THR A 125 -10.65 8.61 5.40
N ARG A 126 -11.05 8.96 4.17
CA ARG A 126 -12.47 9.06 3.76
C ARG A 126 -12.91 7.94 2.81
N SER A 127 -12.39 6.74 3.03
CA SER A 127 -12.65 5.61 2.14
C SER A 127 -13.86 4.77 2.58
N ALA A 128 -14.51 4.12 1.62
CA ALA A 128 -15.64 3.22 1.87
C ALA A 128 -15.27 2.09 2.85
N ALA A 129 -14.03 1.60 2.77
CA ALA A 129 -13.45 0.71 3.77
C ALA A 129 -12.07 1.22 4.22
N VAL A 130 -11.84 1.25 5.53
CA VAL A 130 -10.52 1.50 6.12
C VAL A 130 -10.15 0.32 7.00
N MET A 131 -8.98 -0.26 6.76
CA MET A 131 -8.53 -1.47 7.43
C MET A 131 -7.23 -1.24 8.19
N VAL A 132 -7.10 -1.93 9.32
CA VAL A 132 -5.89 -1.92 10.14
C VAL A 132 -5.39 -3.36 10.24
N ASN A 133 -4.17 -3.61 9.77
CA ASN A 133 -3.53 -4.93 9.80
C ASN A 133 -4.37 -6.05 9.16
N ALA A 134 -5.13 -5.71 8.12
CA ALA A 134 -5.95 -6.65 7.35
C ALA A 134 -5.83 -6.32 5.86
N SER A 135 -5.99 -7.34 5.01
CA SER A 135 -5.80 -7.19 3.57
C SER A 135 -6.92 -6.39 2.93
N SER A 136 -6.60 -5.51 1.97
CA SER A 136 -7.58 -4.75 1.19
C SER A 136 -8.60 -5.66 0.49
N ARG A 137 -8.21 -6.92 0.23
CA ARG A 137 -9.03 -7.97 -0.36
C ARG A 137 -10.30 -8.28 0.42
N PHE A 138 -10.33 -8.00 1.72
CA PHE A 138 -11.52 -8.20 2.56
C PHE A 138 -12.68 -7.26 2.22
N ASN A 139 -12.44 -6.19 1.45
CA ASN A 139 -13.52 -5.33 0.98
C ASN A 139 -14.20 -5.98 -0.23
N ASP A 140 -14.95 -7.05 0.03
CA ASP A 140 -15.72 -7.84 -0.93
C ASP A 140 -17.07 -8.21 -0.28
N GLY A 141 -18.16 -8.18 -1.05
CA GLY A 141 -19.52 -8.41 -0.52
C GLY A 141 -19.69 -9.78 0.14
N GLY A 142 -19.00 -10.81 -0.37
CA GLY A 142 -19.01 -12.15 0.21
C GLY A 142 -18.28 -12.20 1.54
N GLU A 143 -17.09 -11.59 1.62
CA GLU A 143 -16.28 -11.53 2.85
C GLU A 143 -16.92 -10.68 3.95
N LEU A 144 -17.68 -9.63 3.58
CA LEU A 144 -18.42 -8.79 4.51
C LEU A 144 -19.77 -9.39 4.95
N GLY A 145 -20.13 -10.58 4.44
CA GLY A 145 -21.41 -11.24 4.77
C GLY A 145 -22.63 -10.53 4.19
N LEU A 146 -22.46 -9.74 3.14
CA LEU A 146 -23.52 -8.98 2.45
C LEU A 146 -24.08 -9.73 1.22
N GLY A 147 -23.55 -10.92 0.92
CA GLY A 147 -23.98 -11.76 -0.21
C GLY A 147 -23.07 -11.64 -1.44
N ALA A 148 -23.26 -12.55 -2.40
CA ALA A 148 -22.55 -12.65 -3.67
C ALA A 148 -23.46 -12.32 -4.85
#